data_AF-A0A6A7C458-F1
#
_entry.id   AF-A0A6A7C458-F1
#
_cell.length_a   1.000
_cell.length_b   1.000
_cell.length_c   1.000
_cell.angle_alpha   90.00
_cell.angle_beta   90.00
_cell.angle_gamma   90.00
#
_symmetry.space_group_name_H-M   'P 1'
#
loop_
_entity.id
_entity.type
_entity.pdbx_description
1 polymer ?
#
loop_
_entity_poly.entity_id
_entity_poly.type
_entity_poly.pdbx_seq_one_letter_code
_entity_poly.pdbx_strand_id
1 'polypeptide(L)'
;MLAAILASAASSGVDAWFVLAIVIQESGGCVRVPTTSYSVSNSGLMQSHEGSHSCNSGAQVTTPCPAEEIQGMITEGMQGTASSSTYALHGGISQAAHVDVSRFYKAAKIYNSGSIPTGGDLTSTAGAATYCYSSDIANPLVGWTSGTSGCQA
;
A
#
# COMPACT_ATOMS: atom_id res chain seq x y z
N MET A 1 -8.24 3.92 12.49
CA MET A 1 -7.01 3.72 11.66
C MET A 1 -5.89 3.06 12.47
N LEU A 2 -5.32 3.70 13.51
CA LEU A 2 -4.23 3.10 14.31
C LEU A 2 -4.53 1.68 14.80
N ALA A 3 -5.71 1.45 15.38
CA ALA A 3 -6.12 0.12 15.84
C ALA A 3 -6.14 -0.92 14.70
N ALA A 4 -6.59 -0.55 13.50
CA ALA A 4 -6.61 -1.43 12.33
C ALA A 4 -5.19 -1.75 11.85
N ILE A 5 -4.29 -0.76 11.83
CA ILE A 5 -2.87 -0.96 11.49
C ILE A 5 -2.21 -1.92 12.48
N LEU A 6 -2.41 -1.71 13.80
CA LEU A 6 -1.84 -2.57 14.83
C LEU A 6 -2.40 -3.99 14.77
N ALA A 7 -3.71 -4.13 14.53
CA ALA A 7 -4.36 -5.44 14.38
C ALA A 7 -3.81 -6.20 13.16
N SER A 8 -3.69 -5.52 12.01
CA SER A 8 -3.13 -6.12 10.80
C SER A 8 -1.65 -6.46 10.95
N ALA A 9 -0.85 -5.60 11.59
CA ALA A 9 0.56 -5.88 11.88
C ALA A 9 0.70 -7.13 12.77
N ALA A 10 -0.11 -7.22 13.83
CA ALA A 10 -0.09 -8.35 14.75
C ALA A 10 -0.48 -9.67 14.07
N SER A 11 -1.49 -9.67 13.19
CA SER A 11 -1.94 -10.88 12.49
C SER A 11 -1.01 -11.30 11.34
N SER A 12 -0.32 -10.35 10.74
CA SER A 12 0.55 -10.57 9.57
C SER A 12 2.00 -10.86 9.91
N GLY A 13 2.49 -10.39 11.06
CA GLY A 13 3.92 -10.31 11.36
C GLY A 13 4.66 -9.22 10.55
N VAL A 14 3.94 -8.36 9.84
CA VAL A 14 4.48 -7.21 9.12
C VAL A 14 4.59 -6.03 10.10
N ASP A 15 5.68 -5.28 10.02
CA ASP A 15 5.91 -4.13 10.89
C ASP A 15 4.82 -3.06 10.69
N ALA A 16 4.23 -2.58 11.79
CA ALA A 16 3.17 -1.57 11.76
C ALA A 16 3.60 -0.25 11.10
N TRP A 17 4.88 0.13 11.19
CA TRP A 17 5.43 1.30 10.51
C TRP A 17 5.47 1.12 9.00
N PHE A 18 5.75 -0.10 8.52
CA PHE A 18 5.71 -0.38 7.08
C PHE A 18 4.27 -0.32 6.56
N VAL A 19 3.31 -0.86 7.32
CA VAL A 19 1.87 -0.72 6.98
C VAL A 19 1.45 0.75 6.94
N LEU A 20 1.86 1.54 7.95
CA LEU A 20 1.59 2.97 7.97
C LEU A 20 2.23 3.70 6.79
N ALA A 21 3.48 3.37 6.43
CA ALA A 21 4.17 3.97 5.29
C ALA A 21 3.40 3.73 3.98
N ILE A 22 2.91 2.51 3.75
CA ILE A 22 2.05 2.21 2.59
C ILE A 22 0.76 3.04 2.63
N VAL A 23 0.08 3.13 3.78
CA VAL A 23 -1.13 3.97 3.91
C VAL A 23 -0.86 5.43 3.55
N ILE A 24 0.24 6.00 4.03
CA ILE A 24 0.60 7.38 3.73
C ILE A 24 0.96 7.55 2.25
N GLN A 25 1.70 6.62 1.66
CA GLN A 25 2.06 6.66 0.25
C GLN A 25 0.83 6.58 -0.67
N GLU A 26 -0.13 5.72 -0.35
CA GLU A 26 -1.31 5.48 -1.18
C GLU A 26 -2.39 6.55 -1.03
N SER A 27 -2.54 7.14 0.17
CA SER A 27 -3.70 8.00 0.47
C SER A 27 -3.38 9.27 1.27
N GLY A 28 -2.13 9.49 1.67
CA GLY A 28 -1.78 10.51 2.67
C GLY A 28 -2.46 10.28 4.03
N GLY A 29 -2.98 9.07 4.29
CA GLY A 29 -3.79 8.78 5.48
C GLY A 29 -5.24 9.30 5.40
N CYS A 30 -5.70 9.73 4.23
CA CYS A 30 -7.06 10.20 4.03
C CYS A 30 -8.04 9.01 3.97
N VAL A 31 -8.83 8.80 5.03
CA VAL A 31 -9.88 7.76 5.10
C VAL A 31 -10.97 7.91 4.03
N ARG A 32 -11.01 9.05 3.33
CA ARG A 32 -11.92 9.38 2.23
C ARG A 32 -11.16 9.71 0.94
N VAL A 33 -9.95 9.19 0.78
CA VAL A 33 -9.25 9.24 -0.51
C VAL A 33 -10.20 8.68 -1.59
N PRO A 34 -10.37 9.36 -2.73
CA PRO A 34 -11.18 8.82 -3.80
C PRO A 34 -10.66 7.45 -4.25
N THR A 35 -11.56 6.49 -4.42
CA THR A 35 -11.26 5.29 -5.19
C THR A 35 -10.78 5.70 -6.59
N THR A 36 -9.63 5.17 -7.02
CA THR A 36 -9.13 5.39 -8.38
C THR A 36 -9.61 4.26 -9.29
N SER A 37 -10.03 4.60 -10.51
CA SER A 37 -10.51 3.60 -11.47
C SER A 37 -9.93 3.87 -12.84
N TYR A 38 -9.04 2.97 -13.27
CA TYR A 38 -8.54 2.90 -14.64
C TYR A 38 -9.06 1.60 -15.28
N SER A 39 -8.19 0.58 -15.39
CA SER A 39 -8.59 -0.77 -15.82
C SER A 39 -9.13 -1.63 -14.67
N VAL A 40 -8.83 -1.25 -13.43
CA VAL A 40 -9.28 -1.87 -12.18
C VAL A 40 -9.55 -0.77 -11.16
N SER A 41 -10.43 -1.07 -10.19
CA SER A 41 -10.80 -0.15 -9.12
C SER A 41 -9.89 -0.33 -7.91
N ASN A 42 -9.20 0.73 -7.49
CA ASN A 42 -8.32 0.72 -6.33
C ASN A 42 -8.92 1.57 -5.21
N SER A 43 -9.35 0.94 -4.13
CA SER A 43 -10.21 1.57 -3.12
C SER A 43 -9.48 1.82 -1.79
N GLY A 44 -9.89 2.88 -1.10
CA GLY A 44 -9.58 3.07 0.32
C GLY A 44 -8.15 3.49 0.64
N LEU A 45 -7.80 3.40 1.93
CA LEU A 45 -6.55 3.90 2.54
C LEU A 45 -5.27 3.33 1.92
N MET A 46 -5.32 2.12 1.39
CA MET A 46 -4.17 1.46 0.77
C MET A 46 -4.38 1.26 -0.75
N GLN A 47 -5.38 1.92 -1.35
CA GLN A 47 -5.70 1.81 -2.79
C GLN A 47 -5.72 0.34 -3.25
N SER A 48 -6.45 -0.50 -2.51
CA SER A 48 -6.41 -1.95 -2.67
C SER A 48 -7.03 -2.38 -3.99
N HIS A 49 -6.34 -3.27 -4.72
CA HIS A 49 -6.76 -3.80 -6.01
C HIS A 49 -8.12 -4.51 -5.93
N GLU A 50 -9.12 -3.96 -6.63
CA GLU A 50 -10.52 -4.39 -6.59
C GLU A 50 -11.09 -4.42 -5.15
N GLY A 51 -10.71 -3.42 -4.34
CA GLY A 51 -11.15 -3.27 -2.96
C GLY A 51 -12.62 -2.90 -2.85
N SER A 52 -13.33 -3.57 -1.93
CA SER A 52 -14.74 -3.35 -1.64
C SER A 52 -14.97 -2.28 -0.57
N HIS A 53 -13.95 -1.99 0.24
CA HIS A 53 -14.05 -1.02 1.34
C HIS A 53 -13.63 0.39 0.92
N SER A 54 -14.54 1.34 1.07
CA SER A 54 -14.30 2.75 0.75
C SER A 54 -15.30 3.67 1.46
N CYS A 55 -14.83 4.84 1.87
CA CYS A 55 -15.70 5.94 2.31
C CYS A 55 -15.81 7.04 1.26
N ASN A 56 -15.22 6.82 0.08
CA ASN A 56 -15.32 7.68 -1.09
C ASN A 56 -15.16 6.83 -2.36
N SER A 57 -16.25 6.21 -2.82
CA SER A 57 -16.24 5.37 -4.02
C SER A 57 -16.21 6.18 -5.33
N GLY A 58 -16.07 7.50 -5.26
CA GLY A 58 -16.26 8.42 -6.40
C GLY A 58 -17.74 8.72 -6.68
N ALA A 59 -18.65 7.78 -6.42
CA ALA A 59 -20.10 8.00 -6.52
C ALA A 59 -20.72 8.45 -5.20
N GLN A 60 -20.20 7.97 -4.07
CA GLN A 60 -20.72 8.27 -2.74
C GLN A 60 -19.57 8.56 -1.78
N VAL A 61 -19.75 9.61 -0.96
CA VAL A 61 -18.85 9.95 0.15
C VAL A 61 -19.58 9.75 1.47
N THR A 62 -19.00 8.96 2.36
CA THR A 62 -19.59 8.62 3.67
C THR A 62 -18.94 9.43 4.79
N THR A 63 -19.75 10.13 5.57
CA THR A 63 -19.30 10.96 6.71
C THR A 63 -20.25 10.79 7.91
N PRO A 64 -19.75 10.33 9.09
CA PRO A 64 -18.37 9.90 9.36
C PRO A 64 -18.01 8.61 8.58
N CYS A 65 -16.70 8.36 8.39
CA CYS A 65 -16.25 7.11 7.79
C CYS A 65 -16.33 6.01 8.87
N PRO A 66 -17.12 4.93 8.67
CA PRO A 66 -17.29 3.90 9.69
C PRO A 66 -15.98 3.22 10.08
N ALA A 67 -15.90 2.74 11.32
CA ALA A 67 -14.69 2.06 11.81
C ALA A 67 -14.44 0.75 11.05
N GLU A 68 -15.52 0.07 10.68
CA GLU A 68 -15.54 -1.16 9.90
C GLU A 68 -14.97 -0.94 8.50
N GLU A 69 -15.33 0.16 7.83
CA GLU A 69 -14.76 0.54 6.54
C GLU A 69 -13.26 0.80 6.65
N ILE A 70 -12.84 1.55 7.66
CA ILE A 70 -11.41 1.83 7.89
C ILE A 70 -10.63 0.52 8.15
N GLN A 71 -11.21 -0.41 8.90
CA GLN A 71 -10.60 -1.72 9.15
C GLN A 71 -10.54 -2.55 7.87
N GLY A 72 -11.61 -2.55 7.08
CA GLY A 72 -11.71 -3.23 5.80
C GLY A 72 -10.65 -2.74 4.80
N MET A 73 -10.49 -1.42 4.65
CA MET A 73 -9.49 -0.82 3.75
C MET A 73 -8.05 -1.26 4.07
N ILE A 74 -7.71 -1.35 5.36
CA ILE A 74 -6.38 -1.82 5.79
C ILE A 74 -6.26 -3.34 5.63
N THR A 75 -7.33 -4.08 5.91
CA THR A 75 -7.35 -5.54 5.78
C THR A 75 -7.17 -5.97 4.33
N GLU A 76 -7.90 -5.34 3.41
CA GLU A 76 -7.81 -5.60 1.97
C GLU A 76 -6.43 -5.24 1.41
N GLY A 77 -5.84 -4.12 1.81
CA GLY A 77 -4.47 -3.76 1.38
C GLY A 77 -3.41 -4.72 1.89
N MET A 78 -3.63 -5.30 3.08
CA MET A 78 -2.68 -6.23 3.68
C MET A 78 -2.81 -7.66 3.16
N GLN A 79 -4.04 -8.17 3.08
CA GLN A 79 -4.32 -9.59 2.84
C GLN A 79 -4.86 -9.87 1.43
N GLY A 80 -5.36 -8.83 0.76
CA GLY A 80 -6.01 -8.94 -0.54
C GLY A 80 -7.52 -8.84 -0.45
N THR A 81 -8.12 -8.86 -1.61
CA THR A 81 -9.56 -8.76 -1.81
C THR A 81 -10.11 -10.09 -2.27
N ALA A 82 -11.42 -10.17 -2.47
CA ALA A 82 -12.03 -11.34 -3.08
C ALA A 82 -11.52 -11.63 -4.50
N SER A 83 -10.95 -10.64 -5.20
CA SER A 83 -10.42 -10.83 -6.55
C SER A 83 -9.02 -11.45 -6.53
N SER A 84 -8.17 -11.06 -5.58
CA SER A 84 -6.76 -11.48 -5.53
C SER A 84 -6.08 -11.11 -4.20
N SER A 85 -5.22 -12.01 -3.72
CA SER A 85 -4.23 -11.73 -2.66
C SER A 85 -2.84 -11.39 -3.21
N THR A 86 -2.60 -11.57 -4.51
CA THR A 86 -1.29 -11.37 -5.14
C THR A 86 -0.86 -9.90 -5.09
N TYR A 87 -1.82 -8.99 -5.25
CA TYR A 87 -1.57 -7.54 -5.27
C TYR A 87 -1.65 -6.88 -3.89
N ALA A 88 -1.81 -7.68 -2.83
CA ALA A 88 -1.77 -7.21 -1.46
C ALA A 88 -0.34 -7.13 -0.94
N LEU A 89 -0.13 -6.44 0.19
CA LEU A 89 1.21 -6.28 0.76
C LEU A 89 1.84 -7.64 1.16
N HIS A 90 1.05 -8.57 1.69
CA HIS A 90 1.50 -9.94 1.94
C HIS A 90 1.89 -10.69 0.67
N GLY A 91 1.10 -10.52 -0.40
CA GLY A 91 1.43 -11.06 -1.72
C GLY A 91 2.76 -10.53 -2.22
N GLY A 92 3.01 -9.23 -2.06
CA GLY A 92 4.29 -8.60 -2.39
C GLY A 92 5.47 -9.12 -1.58
N ILE A 93 5.31 -9.30 -0.26
CA ILE A 93 6.36 -9.86 0.61
C ILE A 93 6.67 -11.31 0.23
N SER A 94 5.64 -12.10 -0.05
CA SER A 94 5.79 -13.51 -0.46
C SER A 94 6.52 -13.61 -1.81
N GLN A 95 6.13 -12.77 -2.77
CA GLN A 95 6.75 -12.71 -4.10
C GLN A 95 8.18 -12.17 -4.07
N ALA A 96 8.50 -11.24 -3.16
CA ALA A 96 9.86 -10.76 -2.98
C ALA A 96 10.82 -11.91 -2.64
N ALA A 97 10.37 -12.95 -1.91
CA ALA A 97 11.15 -14.16 -1.61
C ALA A 97 12.54 -13.89 -0.98
N HIS A 98 12.65 -12.85 -0.15
CA HIS A 98 13.87 -12.49 0.58
C HIS A 98 13.63 -12.44 2.09
N VAL A 99 14.66 -12.74 2.87
CA VAL A 99 14.60 -12.74 4.34
C VAL A 99 15.28 -11.52 4.97
N ASP A 100 16.18 -10.86 4.24
CA ASP A 100 16.83 -9.63 4.67
C ASP A 100 15.92 -8.41 4.45
N VAL A 101 16.43 -7.22 4.79
CA VAL A 101 15.71 -5.95 4.66
C VAL A 101 15.24 -5.65 3.23
N SER A 102 15.81 -6.30 2.22
CA SER A 102 15.40 -6.16 0.82
C SER A 102 14.00 -6.58 0.51
N ARG A 103 13.44 -7.48 1.33
CA ARG A 103 12.05 -7.89 1.19
C ARG A 103 11.08 -6.71 1.25
N PHE A 104 11.37 -5.67 2.04
CA PHE A 104 10.44 -4.56 2.25
C PHE A 104 10.38 -3.62 1.03
N TYR A 105 11.53 -3.19 0.50
CA TYR A 105 11.54 -2.35 -0.70
C TYR A 105 11.13 -3.11 -1.97
N LYS A 106 11.44 -4.40 -2.05
CA LYS A 106 10.93 -5.27 -3.14
C LYS A 106 9.43 -5.49 -3.03
N ALA A 107 8.90 -5.74 -1.83
CA ALA A 107 7.46 -5.86 -1.60
C ALA A 107 6.73 -4.55 -1.92
N ALA A 108 7.28 -3.40 -1.53
CA ALA A 108 6.74 -2.08 -1.89
C ALA A 108 6.69 -1.90 -3.41
N LYS A 109 7.76 -2.27 -4.15
CA LYS A 109 7.73 -2.25 -5.61
C LYS A 109 6.65 -3.17 -6.19
N ILE A 110 6.54 -4.39 -5.69
CA ILE A 110 5.52 -5.36 -6.16
C ILE A 110 4.11 -4.87 -5.83
N TYR A 111 3.91 -4.23 -4.67
CA TYR A 111 2.64 -3.61 -4.31
C TYR A 111 2.25 -2.51 -5.30
N ASN A 112 3.21 -1.64 -5.65
CA ASN A 112 2.98 -0.51 -6.56
C ASN A 112 2.78 -0.92 -8.03
N SER A 113 3.50 -1.93 -8.53
CA SER A 113 3.53 -2.27 -9.96
C SER A 113 3.23 -3.72 -10.31
N GLY A 114 2.81 -4.51 -9.33
CA GLY A 114 2.50 -5.94 -9.47
C GLY A 114 3.71 -6.85 -9.68
N SER A 115 4.89 -6.31 -9.99
CA SER A 115 6.12 -7.08 -10.23
C SER A 115 7.37 -6.20 -10.16
N ILE A 116 8.52 -6.86 -10.09
CA ILE A 116 9.84 -6.24 -10.30
C ILE A 116 10.28 -6.57 -11.72
N PRO A 117 10.71 -5.58 -12.52
CA PRO A 117 11.16 -5.83 -13.89
C PRO A 117 12.41 -6.71 -13.93
N THR A 118 12.63 -7.35 -15.06
CA THR A 118 13.89 -8.06 -15.35
C THR A 118 15.08 -7.12 -15.13
N GLY A 119 16.06 -7.57 -14.33
CA GLY A 119 17.21 -6.75 -13.92
C GLY A 119 17.09 -6.12 -12.53
N GLY A 120 15.91 -6.15 -11.92
CA GLY A 120 15.75 -5.76 -10.51
C GLY A 120 15.65 -4.25 -10.27
N ASP A 121 15.45 -3.44 -11.31
CA ASP A 121 15.33 -1.99 -11.19
C ASP A 121 14.01 -1.59 -10.51
N LEU A 122 14.12 -1.13 -9.25
CA LEU A 122 12.98 -0.71 -8.45
C LEU A 122 12.46 0.68 -8.82
N THR A 123 13.18 1.43 -9.65
CA THR A 123 12.79 2.77 -10.13
C THR A 123 12.00 2.72 -11.44
N SER A 124 11.95 1.57 -12.11
CA SER A 124 11.22 1.42 -13.37
C SER A 124 9.75 1.85 -13.25
N THR A 125 9.28 2.64 -14.21
CA THR A 125 7.89 3.12 -14.31
C THR A 125 6.99 2.18 -15.12
N ALA A 126 7.49 1.01 -15.53
CA ALA A 126 6.71 0.01 -16.23
C ALA A 126 5.49 -0.43 -15.40
N GLY A 127 4.33 -0.58 -16.06
CA GLY A 127 3.08 -0.90 -15.37
C GLY A 127 2.44 0.25 -14.61
N ALA A 128 2.70 1.50 -15.01
CA ALA A 128 2.22 2.72 -14.33
C ALA A 128 2.76 2.89 -12.90
N ALA A 129 3.97 2.39 -12.67
CA ALA A 129 4.62 2.45 -11.37
C ALA A 129 5.13 3.86 -11.05
N THR A 130 5.19 4.19 -9.76
CA THR A 130 5.78 5.43 -9.26
C THR A 130 7.29 5.26 -9.10
N TYR A 131 8.08 6.09 -9.80
CA TYR A 131 9.54 6.00 -9.85
C TYR A 131 10.21 5.93 -8.46
N CYS A 132 9.76 6.77 -7.52
CA CYS A 132 10.35 6.86 -6.18
C CYS A 132 9.73 5.95 -5.11
N TYR A 133 8.74 5.11 -5.47
CA TYR A 133 7.89 4.41 -4.50
C TYR A 133 8.68 3.66 -3.42
N SER A 134 9.65 2.85 -3.84
CA SER A 134 10.44 2.02 -2.91
C SER A 134 11.27 2.87 -1.95
N SER A 135 11.82 3.98 -2.44
CA SER A 135 12.62 4.91 -1.64
C SER A 135 11.74 5.69 -0.66
N ASP A 136 10.58 6.17 -1.12
CA ASP A 136 9.65 6.95 -0.29
C ASP A 136 9.05 6.12 0.85
N ILE A 137 8.83 4.82 0.63
CA ILE A 137 8.44 3.89 1.69
C ILE A 137 9.59 3.57 2.64
N ALA A 138 10.82 3.43 2.14
CA ALA A 138 11.98 3.09 2.96
C ALA A 138 12.44 4.26 3.85
N ASN A 139 12.31 5.50 3.39
CA ASN A 139 12.85 6.67 4.09
C ASN A 139 12.27 6.82 5.53
N PRO A 140 10.94 6.77 5.75
CA PRO A 140 10.38 6.82 7.11
C PRO A 140 10.89 5.70 8.02
N LEU A 141 11.12 4.50 7.48
CA LEU A 141 11.58 3.34 8.25
C LEU A 141 13.02 3.46 8.73
N VAL A 142 13.84 4.27 8.06
CA VAL A 142 15.23 4.56 8.47
C VAL A 142 15.34 5.87 9.29
N GLY A 143 14.21 6.43 9.73
CA GLY A 143 14.16 7.61 10.58
C GLY A 143 14.12 8.95 9.82
N TRP A 144 13.86 8.93 8.52
CA TRP A 144 13.64 10.15 7.75
C TRP A 144 12.17 10.60 7.87
N THR A 145 11.91 11.58 8.73
CA THR A 145 10.56 12.00 9.12
C THR A 145 10.14 13.38 8.59
N SER A 146 11.00 14.06 7.83
CA SER A 146 10.73 15.41 7.32
C SER A 146 11.59 15.76 6.11
N GLY A 147 11.10 16.65 5.27
CA GLY A 147 11.77 17.12 4.05
C GLY A 147 11.23 16.46 2.80
N THR A 148 11.72 16.90 1.64
CA THR A 148 11.40 16.28 0.34
C THR A 148 12.32 15.10 0.08
N SER A 149 11.75 14.02 -0.48
CA SER A 149 12.54 12.85 -0.85
C SER A 149 13.71 13.27 -1.74
N GLY A 150 14.88 12.69 -1.50
CA GLY A 150 16.04 12.89 -2.38
C GLY A 150 15.89 12.18 -3.72
N CYS A 151 14.92 11.28 -3.85
CA CYS A 151 14.56 10.66 -5.12
C CYS A 151 13.80 11.67 -5.98
N GLN A 152 14.20 11.80 -7.24
CA GLN A 152 13.58 12.68 -8.23
C GLN A 152 13.15 11.84 -9.43
N ALA A 153 11.86 11.94 -9.79
CA ALA A 153 11.25 11.24 -10.91
C ALA A 153 11.49 11.94 -12.26
#